data_AF-A0A7J9VHC0-F1
#
_entry.id   AF-A0A7J9VHC0-F1
#
_cell.length_a   1.000
_cell.length_b   1.000
_cell.length_c   1.000
_cell.angle_alpha   90.00
_cell.angle_beta   90.00
_cell.angle_gamma   90.00
#
_symmetry.space_group_name_H-M   'P 1'
#
loop_
_entity.id
_entity.type
_entity.pdbx_description
1 polymer ?
#
loop_
_entity_poly.entity_id
_entity_poly.type
_entity_poly.pdbx_seq_one_letter_code
_entity_poly.pdbx_strand_id
1 'polypeptide(L)'
;MPADHPQHLADHARQRHHQTLQRAQHTLTELADAGEQVTVALLAKRAGVSRSWIYTQPALRDRIRQLQQHRASADFVRDTATRATGDSLRQRLALAHERINQLRAENKQLS
;
A
#
# COMPACT_ATOMS: atom_id res chain seq x y z
N MET A 1 30.50 33.25 -34.80
CA MET A 1 29.07 33.43 -35.12
C MET A 1 28.27 32.61 -34.14
N PRO A 2 27.53 33.18 -33.16
CA PRO A 2 26.81 32.39 -32.17
C PRO A 2 25.30 32.46 -32.43
N ALA A 3 24.74 31.48 -33.14
CA ALA A 3 23.32 31.47 -33.48
C ALA A 3 22.65 30.10 -33.27
N ASP A 4 22.94 29.41 -32.16
CA ASP A 4 22.26 28.13 -31.80
C ASP A 4 21.94 28.01 -30.28
N HIS A 5 21.93 29.10 -29.52
CA HIS A 5 21.90 29.00 -28.05
C HIS A 5 20.53 28.75 -27.36
N PRO A 6 19.36 29.16 -27.90
CA PRO A 6 18.10 29.02 -27.15
C PRO A 6 17.41 27.65 -27.32
N GLN A 7 17.57 26.97 -28.48
CA GLN A 7 16.91 25.68 -28.74
C GLN A 7 17.55 24.54 -27.94
N HIS A 8 18.89 24.49 -27.92
CA HIS A 8 19.61 23.51 -27.12
C HIS A 8 19.28 23.62 -25.62
N LEU A 9 19.09 24.83 -25.08
CA LEU A 9 18.77 25.03 -23.67
C LEU A 9 17.37 24.49 -23.30
N ALA A 10 16.38 24.69 -24.17
CA ALA A 10 15.02 24.18 -23.99
C ALA A 10 14.97 22.64 -24.05
N ASP A 11 15.73 22.04 -24.96
CA ASP A 11 15.79 20.59 -25.12
C ASP A 11 16.54 19.92 -23.95
N HIS A 12 17.61 20.54 -23.43
CA HIS A 12 18.26 20.08 -22.20
C HIS A 12 17.37 20.20 -20.95
N ALA A 13 16.45 21.17 -20.90
CA ALA A 13 15.48 21.27 -19.81
C ALA A 13 14.41 20.18 -19.90
N ARG A 14 13.89 19.91 -21.10
CA ARG A 14 12.92 18.83 -21.36
C ARG A 14 13.50 17.45 -21.06
N GLN A 15 14.73 17.20 -21.49
CA GLN A 15 15.40 15.93 -21.25
C GLN A 15 15.59 15.64 -19.76
N ARG A 16 16.03 16.65 -18.99
CA ARG A 16 16.14 16.54 -17.52
C ARG A 16 14.78 16.32 -16.85
N HIS A 17 13.73 16.96 -17.35
CA HIS A 17 12.38 16.76 -16.86
C HIS A 17 11.92 15.31 -17.08
N HIS A 18 12.08 14.77 -18.29
CA HIS A 18 11.72 13.39 -18.60
C HIS A 18 12.52 12.38 -17.79
N GLN A 19 13.82 12.56 -17.65
CA GLN A 19 14.67 11.69 -16.82
C GLN A 19 14.23 11.70 -15.34
N THR A 20 13.88 12.88 -14.82
CA THR A 20 13.39 13.02 -13.44
C THR A 20 12.04 12.32 -13.26
N LEU A 21 11.16 12.43 -14.26
CA LEU A 21 9.85 11.78 -14.28
C LEU A 21 9.98 10.25 -14.35
N GLN A 22 10.84 9.74 -15.23
CA GLN A 22 11.11 8.30 -15.33
C GLN A 22 11.67 7.74 -14.02
N ARG A 23 12.63 8.45 -13.41
CA ARG A 23 13.20 8.04 -12.11
C ARG A 23 12.13 8.01 -11.02
N ALA A 24 11.31 9.06 -10.91
CA ALA A 24 10.23 9.10 -9.93
C ALA A 24 9.20 7.97 -10.15
N GLN A 25 8.86 7.69 -11.40
CA GLN A 25 7.93 6.60 -11.73
C GLN A 25 8.52 5.22 -11.38
N HIS A 26 9.79 4.99 -11.69
CA HIS A 26 10.50 3.75 -11.36
C HIS A 26 10.56 3.54 -9.85
N THR A 27 11.00 4.55 -9.09
CA THR A 27 11.03 4.49 -7.62
C THR A 27 9.65 4.23 -7.02
N LEU A 28 8.58 4.80 -7.62
CA LEU A 28 7.23 4.56 -7.16
C LEU A 28 6.79 3.11 -7.38
N THR A 29 7.20 2.48 -8.48
CA THR A 29 6.98 1.04 -8.70
C THR A 29 7.75 0.20 -7.68
N GLU A 30 9.03 0.50 -7.44
CA GLU A 30 9.83 -0.22 -6.44
C GLU A 30 9.21 -0.16 -5.04
N LEU A 31 8.70 1.01 -4.64
CA LEU A 31 8.02 1.18 -3.34
C LEU A 31 6.70 0.39 -3.27
N ALA A 32 5.98 0.27 -4.39
CA ALA A 32 4.77 -0.54 -4.46
C ALA A 32 5.09 -2.03 -4.36
N ASP A 33 6.13 -2.50 -5.05
CA ASP A 33 6.57 -3.90 -5.05
C ASP A 33 7.15 -4.32 -3.69
N ALA A 34 7.85 -3.40 -3.01
CA ALA A 34 8.31 -3.61 -1.63
C ALA A 34 7.16 -3.72 -0.61
N GLY A 35 5.92 -3.43 -1.02
CA GLY A 35 4.77 -3.43 -0.14
C GLY A 35 4.85 -2.33 0.92
N GLU A 36 5.56 -1.23 0.65
CA GLU A 36 5.63 -0.07 1.54
C GLU A 36 4.43 0.85 1.34
N GLN A 37 4.11 1.66 2.37
CA GLN A 37 3.09 2.71 2.23
C GLN A 37 3.64 3.86 1.39
N VAL A 38 3.20 3.94 0.14
CA VAL A 38 3.64 4.99 -0.78
C VAL A 38 3.06 6.34 -0.33
N THR A 39 3.95 7.27 0.03
CA THR A 39 3.61 8.66 0.34
C THR A 39 4.44 9.63 -0.50
N VAL A 40 3.94 10.85 -0.71
CA VAL A 40 4.68 11.91 -1.43
C VAL A 40 6.04 12.18 -0.78
N ALA A 41 6.11 12.17 0.55
CA ALA A 41 7.35 12.39 1.28
C ALA A 41 8.37 11.28 1.06
N LEU A 42 7.94 10.02 1.08
CA LEU A 42 8.81 8.87 0.84
C LEU A 42 9.30 8.86 -0.60
N LEU A 43 8.40 9.10 -1.56
CA LEU A 43 8.76 9.18 -2.98
C LEU A 43 9.77 10.29 -3.24
N ALA A 44 9.55 11.50 -2.69
CA ALA A 44 10.46 12.63 -2.81
C ALA A 44 11.88 12.27 -2.32
N LYS A 45 11.97 11.66 -1.14
CA LYS A 45 13.24 11.24 -0.53
C LYS A 45 13.94 10.18 -1.39
N ARG A 46 13.21 9.15 -1.82
CA ARG A 46 13.77 7.98 -2.53
C ARG A 46 14.14 8.31 -3.97
N ALA A 47 13.33 9.12 -4.66
CA ALA A 47 13.57 9.55 -6.03
C ALA A 47 14.46 10.80 -6.14
N GLY A 48 14.90 11.39 -5.02
CA GLY A 48 15.74 12.59 -5.02
C GLY A 48 15.09 13.80 -5.70
N VAL A 49 13.79 14.01 -5.46
CA VAL A 49 13.01 15.13 -6.02
C VAL A 49 12.29 15.89 -4.91
N SER A 50 11.91 17.14 -5.15
CA SER A 50 11.15 17.90 -4.16
C SER A 50 9.67 17.49 -4.14
N ARG A 51 9.02 17.65 -2.98
CA ARG A 51 7.56 17.42 -2.85
C ARG A 51 6.77 18.38 -3.72
N SER A 52 7.17 19.65 -3.76
CA SER A 52 6.55 20.67 -4.60
C SER A 52 6.63 20.29 -6.08
N TRP A 53 7.77 19.75 -6.53
CA TRP A 53 7.89 19.22 -7.89
C TRP A 53 6.85 18.13 -8.11
N ILE A 54 6.78 17.08 -7.27
CA ILE A 54 5.79 15.98 -7.40
C ILE A 54 4.35 16.50 -7.56
N TYR A 55 3.98 17.56 -6.83
CA TYR A 55 2.64 18.13 -6.94
C TYR A 55 2.34 18.77 -8.30
N THR A 56 3.36 19.15 -9.08
CA THR A 56 3.20 19.65 -10.45
C THR A 56 3.04 18.53 -11.48
N GLN A 57 3.22 17.24 -11.11
CA GLN A 57 2.95 16.10 -11.99
C GLN A 57 1.63 15.42 -11.62
N PRO A 58 0.55 15.63 -12.39
CA PRO A 58 -0.74 14.99 -12.11
C PRO A 58 -0.67 13.46 -12.15
N ALA A 59 0.07 12.90 -13.12
CA ALA A 59 0.24 11.45 -13.26
C ALA A 59 0.85 10.79 -12.02
N LEU A 60 1.83 11.42 -11.37
CA LEU A 60 2.42 10.91 -10.13
C LEU A 60 1.42 10.96 -8.97
N ARG A 61 0.65 12.06 -8.86
CA ARG A 61 -0.39 12.21 -7.83
C ARG A 61 -1.48 11.16 -7.96
N ASP A 62 -1.95 10.93 -9.18
CA ASP A 62 -2.98 9.92 -9.47
C ASP A 62 -2.49 8.53 -9.13
N ARG A 63 -1.26 8.21 -9.50
CA ARG A 63 -0.68 6.90 -9.21
C ARG A 63 -0.47 6.67 -7.72
N ILE A 64 0.00 7.67 -6.97
CA ILE A 64 0.11 7.58 -5.50
C ILE A 64 -1.26 7.32 -4.87
N ARG A 65 -2.29 8.06 -5.29
CA ARG A 65 -3.66 7.87 -4.78
C ARG A 65 -4.17 6.46 -5.08
N GLN A 66 -3.96 5.98 -6.30
CA GLN A 66 -4.39 4.64 -6.70
C GLN A 66 -3.72 3.55 -5.84
N LEU A 67 -2.41 3.65 -5.60
CA LEU A 67 -1.69 2.70 -4.76
C LEU A 67 -2.17 2.72 -3.30
N GLN A 68 -2.45 3.91 -2.76
CA GLN A 68 -3.01 4.06 -1.41
C GLN A 68 -4.41 3.45 -1.31
N GLN A 69 -5.27 3.66 -2.32
CA GLN A 69 -6.62 3.08 -2.36
C GLN A 69 -6.57 1.55 -2.46
N HIS A 70 -5.76 0.99 -3.37
CA HIS A 70 -5.61 -0.46 -3.50
C HIS A 70 -5.14 -1.11 -2.20
N ARG A 71 -4.20 -0.47 -1.49
CA ARG A 71 -3.74 -0.97 -0.20
C ARG A 71 -4.84 -0.91 0.86
N ALA A 72 -5.54 0.23 0.98
CA ALA A 72 -6.63 0.36 1.96
C ALA A 72 -7.72 -0.71 1.75
N SER A 73 -8.07 -0.99 0.49
CA SER A 73 -8.99 -2.08 0.15
C SER A 73 -8.43 -3.46 0.52
N ALA A 74 -7.16 -3.73 0.23
CA ALA A 74 -6.51 -5.00 0.58
C ALA A 74 -6.43 -5.22 2.10
N ASP A 75 -6.08 -4.18 2.86
CA ASP A 75 -6.00 -4.23 4.33
C ASP A 75 -7.40 -4.44 4.94
N PHE A 76 -8.43 -3.81 4.39
CA PHE A 76 -9.83 -4.02 4.82
C PHE A 76 -10.29 -5.47 4.58
N VAL A 77 -10.01 -6.05 3.41
CA VAL A 77 -10.38 -7.45 3.11
C VAL A 77 -9.64 -8.41 4.03
N ARG A 78 -8.35 -8.16 4.32
CA ARG A 78 -7.56 -8.98 5.25
C ARG A 78 -8.11 -8.93 6.66
N ASP A 79 -8.47 -7.75 7.16
CA ASP A 79 -8.99 -7.59 8.51
C ASP A 79 -10.37 -8.27 8.68
N THR A 80 -11.26 -8.12 7.70
CA THR A 80 -12.57 -8.80 7.73
C THR A 80 -12.44 -10.33 7.71
N ALA A 81 -11.55 -10.88 6.87
CA ALA A 81 -11.27 -12.32 6.85
C ALA A 81 -10.65 -12.83 8.16
N THR A 82 -9.73 -12.07 8.76
CA THR A 82 -9.10 -12.41 10.05
C THR A 82 -10.13 -12.43 11.18
N ARG A 83 -11.02 -11.43 11.23
CA ARG A 83 -12.12 -11.38 12.21
C ARG A 83 -13.08 -12.56 12.06
N ALA A 84 -13.54 -12.86 10.85
CA ALA A 84 -14.44 -13.99 10.59
C ALA A 84 -13.82 -15.35 11.01
N THR A 85 -12.52 -15.51 10.78
CA THR A 85 -11.76 -16.71 11.20
C THR A 85 -11.67 -16.80 12.72
N GLY A 86 -11.38 -15.68 13.40
CA GLY A 86 -11.36 -15.61 14.87
C GLY A 86 -12.71 -15.90 15.50
N ASP A 87 -13.79 -15.37 14.93
CA ASP A 87 -15.16 -15.62 15.40
C ASP A 87 -15.55 -17.09 15.27
N SER A 88 -15.25 -17.70 14.12
CA SER A 88 -15.51 -19.12 13.87
C SER A 88 -14.74 -20.02 14.84
N LEU A 89 -13.49 -19.68 15.15
CA LEU A 89 -12.66 -20.43 16.09
C LEU A 89 -13.20 -20.33 17.52
N ARG A 90 -13.59 -19.13 17.96
CA ARG A 90 -14.21 -18.90 19.28
C ARG A 90 -15.52 -19.67 19.44
N GLN A 91 -16.36 -19.68 18.41
CA GLN A 91 -17.62 -20.41 18.43
C GLN A 91 -17.41 -21.92 18.55
N ARG A 92 -16.45 -22.49 17.82
CA ARG A 92 -16.11 -23.93 17.92
C ARG A 92 -15.60 -24.30 19.32
N LEU A 93 -14.80 -23.43 19.94
CA LEU A 93 -14.29 -23.64 21.29
C LEU A 93 -15.41 -23.59 22.34
N ALA A 94 -16.34 -22.64 22.23
CA ALA A 94 -17.50 -22.54 23.12
C ALA A 94 -18.36 -23.81 23.08
N LEU A 95 -18.69 -24.30 21.87
CA LEU A 95 -19.45 -25.54 21.69
C LEU A 95 -18.74 -26.76 22.26
N ALA A 96 -17.42 -26.84 22.12
CA ALA A 96 -16.63 -27.93 22.71
C ALA A 96 -16.67 -27.89 24.25
N HIS A 97 -16.60 -26.70 24.87
CA HIS A 97 -16.73 -26.56 26.32
C HIS A 97 -18.12 -26.92 26.83
N GLU A 98 -19.17 -26.50 26.14
CA GLU A 98 -20.55 -26.90 26.47
C GLU A 98 -20.69 -28.42 26.43
N ARG A 99 -20.15 -29.07 25.39
CA ARG A 99 -20.22 -30.53 25.25
C ARG A 99 -19.48 -31.26 26.38
N ILE A 100 -18.31 -30.77 26.80
CA ILE A 100 -17.58 -31.34 27.95
C ILE A 100 -18.38 -31.18 29.25
N ASN A 101 -19.03 -30.03 29.45
CA ASN A 101 -19.84 -29.79 30.64
C ASN A 101 -21.07 -30.69 30.69
N GLN A 102 -21.75 -30.89 29.56
CA GLN A 102 -22.87 -31.84 29.45
C GLN A 102 -22.44 -33.27 29.80
N LEU A 103 -21.34 -33.76 29.19
CA LEU A 103 -20.83 -35.11 29.45
C LEU A 103 -20.39 -35.31 30.91
N ARG A 104 -19.87 -34.27 31.56
CA ARG A 104 -19.54 -34.29 32.99
C ARG A 104 -20.77 -34.31 33.88
N ALA A 105 -21.84 -33.60 33.51
CA ALA A 105 -23.10 -33.63 34.24
C ALA A 105 -23.78 -34.99 34.12
N GLU A 106 -23.84 -35.56 32.92
CA GLU A 106 -24.40 -36.89 32.65
C GLU A 106 -23.65 -37.99 33.43
N ASN A 107 -22.32 -37.95 33.47
CA ASN A 107 -21.53 -38.90 34.28
C ASN A 107 -21.82 -38.82 35.78
N LYS A 108 -22.13 -37.64 36.31
CA LYS A 108 -22.46 -37.47 37.74
C LYS A 108 -23.85 -37.97 38.10
N GLN A 109 -24.78 -38.03 37.14
CA GLN A 109 -26.14 -38.53 37.37
C GLN A 109 -26.24 -40.05 37.23
N LEU A 110 -25.23 -40.69 36.65
CA LEU A 110 -25.12 -42.14 36.45
C LEU A 110 -24.26 -42.84 37.51
N SER A 111 -23.84 -42.13 38.57
CA SER A 111 -23.04 -42.63 39.69
C SER A 111 -23.77 -42.52 41.02
#